data_AF-A0A959G6R0-F1
#
_entry.id   AF-A0A959G6R0-F1
#
_cell.length_a   1.000
_cell.length_b   1.000
_cell.length_c   1.000
_cell.angle_alpha   90.00
_cell.angle_beta   90.00
_cell.angle_gamma   90.00
#
_symmetry.space_group_name_H-M   'P 1'
#
loop_
_entity.id
_entity.type
_entity.pdbx_description
1 polymer ?
#
loop_
_entity_poly.entity_id
_entity_poly.type
_entity_poly.pdbx_seq_one_letter_code
_entity_poly.pdbx_strand_id
1 'polypeptide(L)'
;MLKSLVLFAFAGLLFTACSKEEISTYGTAGSDLSERAGNPVIHHISVGGNDICAALGYPAGCDKNFSLTAVIRADESVSGQWTDGNTNEGTKGVHVDITCANLIGNSAVIYGVVKSGTRNGEDVTGRYAMTAVVDNGTSSKDPLDQISYSFLYRTPRDCNNYTAEDFPLEDLEIGQVKIK
;
A
#
# COMPACT_ATOMS: atom_id res chain seq x y z
N MET A 1 27.54 -41.04 -26.73
CA MET A 1 28.97 -40.68 -26.56
C MET A 1 29.01 -39.16 -26.74
N LEU A 2 29.29 -38.31 -25.77
CA LEU A 2 30.47 -38.26 -24.91
C LEU A 2 30.11 -37.46 -23.63
N LYS A 3 30.55 -37.97 -22.48
CA LYS A 3 30.42 -37.36 -21.15
C LYS A 3 31.36 -36.15 -21.05
N SER A 4 30.95 -35.09 -20.35
CA SER A 4 31.91 -34.19 -19.72
C SER A 4 31.39 -33.74 -18.36
N LEU A 5 32.13 -34.24 -17.37
CA LEU A 5 32.01 -34.06 -15.94
C LEU A 5 32.97 -32.92 -15.59
N VAL A 6 32.50 -31.83 -15.00
CA VAL A 6 33.39 -30.80 -14.44
C VAL A 6 33.07 -30.67 -12.96
N LEU A 7 33.94 -31.30 -12.18
CA LEU A 7 34.09 -31.17 -10.74
C LEU A 7 34.78 -29.82 -10.47
N PHE A 8 34.19 -28.96 -9.65
CA PHE A 8 34.95 -27.94 -8.93
C PHE A 8 34.53 -27.97 -7.46
N ALA A 9 35.37 -28.63 -6.67
CA ALA A 9 35.43 -28.48 -5.24
C ALA A 9 36.22 -27.20 -4.93
N PHE A 10 35.67 -26.32 -4.10
CA PHE A 10 36.49 -25.46 -3.27
C PHE A 10 35.80 -25.23 -1.92
N ALA A 11 36.37 -25.89 -0.92
CA ALA A 11 36.09 -25.69 0.49
C ALA A 11 36.74 -24.38 0.95
N GLY A 12 36.02 -23.64 1.80
CA GLY A 12 36.52 -22.43 2.45
C GLY A 12 35.59 -22.00 3.57
N LEU A 13 35.55 -22.79 4.65
CA LEU A 13 34.95 -22.38 5.93
C LEU A 13 35.84 -21.31 6.58
N LEU A 14 35.33 -20.09 6.67
CA LEU A 14 35.88 -19.05 7.54
C LEU A 14 34.89 -18.83 8.70
N PHE A 15 35.23 -19.41 9.85
CA PHE A 15 34.58 -19.09 11.12
C PHE A 15 35.17 -17.77 11.63
N THR A 16 34.40 -16.69 11.57
CA THR A 16 34.72 -15.45 12.28
C THR A 16 34.17 -15.54 13.69
N ALA A 17 35.08 -15.51 14.67
CA ALA A 17 34.76 -15.46 16.08
C ALA A 17 34.09 -14.11 16.40
N CYS A 18 32.78 -14.14 16.66
CA CYS A 18 32.04 -12.99 17.15
C CYS A 18 32.39 -12.80 18.65
N SER A 19 33.15 -11.74 18.95
CA SER A 19 33.45 -11.34 20.33
C SER A 19 32.16 -10.87 20.99
N LYS A 20 31.91 -11.38 22.19
CA LYS A 20 30.73 -11.07 22.99
C LYS A 20 30.95 -9.70 23.65
N GLU A 21 30.50 -8.62 23.00
CA GLU A 21 30.44 -7.32 23.64
C GLU A 21 29.36 -7.35 24.73
N GLU A 22 29.78 -7.08 25.97
CA GLU A 22 28.85 -6.85 27.08
C GLU A 22 28.17 -5.50 26.86
N ILE A 23 26.94 -5.55 26.34
CA ILE A 23 26.08 -4.39 26.17
C ILE A 23 25.75 -3.86 27.57
N SER A 24 26.37 -2.73 27.90
CA SER A 24 26.01 -1.88 29.03
C SER A 24 24.53 -1.53 28.93
N THR A 25 23.76 -1.96 29.94
CA THR A 25 22.34 -1.66 30.10
C THR A 25 22.20 -0.19 30.48
N TYR A 26 22.19 0.69 29.48
CA TYR A 26 21.73 2.07 29.67
C TYR A 26 20.25 2.04 30.02
N GLY A 27 19.91 2.76 31.09
CA GLY A 27 18.63 2.73 31.75
C GLY A 27 17.44 2.98 30.82
N THR A 28 16.37 2.28 31.14
CA THR A 28 15.02 2.36 30.60
C THR A 28 14.43 3.77 30.79
N ALA A 29 14.85 4.73 29.96
CA ALA A 29 14.25 6.07 29.86
C ALA A 29 13.34 6.19 28.62
N GLY A 30 12.72 5.08 28.21
CA GLY A 30 11.91 4.99 26.98
C GLY A 30 10.41 4.77 27.18
N SER A 31 9.94 4.40 28.38
CA SER A 31 8.52 4.04 28.58
C SER A 31 7.61 5.26 28.80
N ASP A 32 8.12 6.36 29.35
CA ASP A 32 7.28 7.51 29.74
C ASP A 32 6.81 8.39 28.55
N LEU A 33 7.52 8.37 27.42
CA LEU A 33 7.10 9.15 26.24
C LEU A 33 5.93 8.47 25.50
N SER A 34 5.86 7.13 25.54
CA SER A 34 4.78 6.38 24.91
C SER A 34 3.46 6.55 25.65
N GLU A 35 3.48 6.62 26.99
CA GLU A 35 2.27 6.77 27.80
C GLU A 35 1.67 8.18 27.70
N ARG A 36 2.50 9.20 27.43
CA ARG A 36 2.05 10.60 27.32
C ARG A 36 1.58 11.00 25.93
N ALA A 37 1.99 10.27 24.88
CA ALA A 37 1.61 10.54 23.49
C ALA A 37 0.21 9.99 23.11
N GLY A 38 -0.42 9.22 24.00
CA GLY A 38 -1.70 8.57 23.74
C GLY A 38 -1.55 7.46 22.71
N ASN A 39 -2.06 7.68 21.50
CA ASN A 39 -2.02 6.72 20.41
C ASN A 39 -1.40 7.37 19.15
N PRO A 40 -0.05 7.43 19.07
CA PRO A 40 0.63 8.15 18.00
C PRO A 40 0.39 7.49 16.64
N VAL A 41 0.45 8.30 15.58
CA VAL A 41 0.47 7.81 14.20
C VAL A 41 1.84 7.17 13.95
N ILE A 42 1.84 5.89 13.55
CA ILE A 42 3.06 5.16 13.20
C ILE A 42 3.26 5.07 11.69
N HIS A 43 2.16 5.11 10.92
CA HIS A 43 2.22 5.22 9.47
C HIS A 43 1.18 6.17 8.90
N HIS A 44 1.54 6.87 7.84
CA HIS A 44 0.66 7.68 7.00
C HIS A 44 0.81 7.23 5.56
N ILE A 45 -0.33 6.90 4.94
CA ILE A 45 -0.42 6.53 3.53
C ILE A 45 -1.21 7.64 2.84
N SER A 46 -0.70 8.16 1.74
CA SER A 46 -1.45 9.07 0.88
C SER A 46 -1.23 8.77 -0.58
N VAL A 47 -2.28 8.91 -1.37
CA VAL A 47 -2.21 8.92 -2.83
C VAL A 47 -2.97 10.11 -3.35
N GLY A 48 -2.43 10.77 -4.35
CA GLY A 48 -3.14 11.76 -5.13
C GLY A 48 -2.68 11.70 -6.57
N GLY A 49 -3.63 11.67 -7.50
CA GLY A 49 -3.33 11.64 -8.92
C GLY A 49 -4.60 11.65 -9.76
N ASN A 50 -4.43 11.89 -11.06
CA ASN A 50 -5.43 11.44 -12.01
C ASN A 50 -5.37 9.92 -12.12
N ASP A 51 -6.52 9.31 -12.35
CA ASP A 51 -6.65 7.86 -12.45
C ASP A 51 -5.75 7.27 -13.56
N ILE A 52 -5.66 5.94 -13.56
CA ILE A 52 -4.97 5.00 -14.44
C ILE A 52 -5.11 5.24 -15.96
N CYS A 53 -5.96 6.18 -16.38
CA CYS A 53 -6.13 6.62 -17.76
C CYS A 53 -4.82 6.73 -18.52
N ALA A 54 -3.82 7.40 -17.94
CA ALA A 54 -2.54 7.63 -18.60
C ALA A 54 -1.78 6.30 -18.84
N ALA A 55 -1.73 5.42 -17.84
CA ALA A 55 -1.16 4.08 -17.96
C ALA A 55 -1.85 3.22 -19.04
N LEU A 56 -3.15 3.44 -19.25
CA LEU A 56 -3.94 2.77 -20.29
C LEU A 56 -3.87 3.47 -21.67
N GLY A 57 -3.07 4.53 -21.82
CA GLY A 57 -2.94 5.29 -23.06
C GLY A 57 -4.10 6.25 -23.37
N TYR A 58 -4.98 6.51 -22.41
CA TYR A 58 -6.02 7.53 -22.50
C TYR A 58 -5.51 8.90 -22.05
N PRO A 59 -6.15 10.01 -22.47
CA PRO A 59 -5.82 11.34 -21.98
C PRO A 59 -5.91 11.43 -20.45
N ALA A 60 -4.98 12.17 -19.83
CA ALA A 60 -5.00 12.42 -18.40
C ALA A 60 -6.36 13.01 -17.94
N GLY A 61 -6.87 12.50 -16.82
CA GLY A 61 -8.15 12.93 -16.25
C GLY A 61 -9.39 12.32 -16.90
N CYS A 62 -9.25 11.31 -17.77
CA CYS A 62 -10.38 10.62 -18.38
C CYS A 62 -11.33 10.01 -17.34
N ASP A 63 -10.85 9.67 -16.14
CA ASP A 63 -11.63 9.08 -15.06
C ASP A 63 -11.57 9.91 -13.77
N LYS A 64 -11.57 11.24 -13.91
CA LYS A 64 -11.44 12.20 -12.79
C LYS A 64 -10.18 11.89 -11.95
N ASN A 65 -10.27 12.15 -10.65
CA ASN A 65 -9.16 12.11 -9.71
C ASN A 65 -9.35 10.95 -8.73
N PHE A 66 -8.23 10.36 -8.35
CA PHE A 66 -8.10 9.47 -7.21
C PHE A 66 -7.43 10.22 -6.05
N SER A 67 -7.96 10.06 -4.84
CA SER A 67 -7.32 10.59 -3.63
C SER A 67 -7.55 9.65 -2.47
N LEU A 68 -6.47 9.25 -1.79
CA LEU A 68 -6.48 8.38 -0.62
C LEU A 68 -5.68 9.02 0.48
N THR A 69 -6.19 8.93 1.72
CA THR A 69 -5.38 9.14 2.91
C THR A 69 -5.76 8.16 3.99
N ALA A 70 -4.77 7.48 4.57
CA ALA A 70 -4.92 6.57 5.69
C ALA A 70 -3.87 6.88 6.76
N VAL A 71 -4.26 6.70 8.02
CA VAL A 71 -3.33 6.68 9.15
C VAL A 71 -3.44 5.34 9.86
N ILE A 72 -2.28 4.79 10.21
CA ILE A 72 -2.15 3.64 11.10
C ILE A 72 -1.55 4.17 12.39
N ARG A 73 -2.18 3.86 13.52
CA ARG A 73 -1.71 4.28 14.84
C ARG A 73 -1.04 3.13 15.59
N ALA A 74 -0.36 3.45 16.69
CA ALA A 74 0.41 2.50 17.49
C ALA A 74 -0.42 1.38 18.13
N ASP A 75 -1.72 1.61 18.33
CA ASP A 75 -2.69 0.58 18.75
C ASP A 75 -3.22 -0.27 17.57
N GLU A 76 -2.58 -0.18 16.41
CA GLU A 76 -2.95 -0.84 15.15
C GLU A 76 -4.29 -0.37 14.56
N SER A 77 -4.93 0.66 15.14
CA SER A 77 -6.13 1.23 14.55
C SER A 77 -5.82 1.93 13.23
N VAL A 78 -6.65 1.64 12.23
CA VAL A 78 -6.60 2.26 10.91
C VAL A 78 -7.80 3.18 10.74
N SER A 79 -7.56 4.37 10.22
CA SER A 79 -8.64 5.28 9.83
C SER A 79 -8.24 6.10 8.62
N GLY A 80 -9.21 6.51 7.82
CA GLY A 80 -8.96 7.34 6.65
C GLY A 80 -10.10 7.26 5.67
N GLN A 81 -9.86 7.77 4.48
CA GLN A 81 -10.82 7.72 3.40
C GLN A 81 -10.11 7.69 2.05
N TRP A 82 -10.79 7.18 1.04
CA TRP A 82 -10.42 7.48 -0.33
C TRP A 82 -11.63 7.79 -1.20
N THR A 83 -11.36 8.53 -2.27
CA THR A 83 -12.30 8.81 -3.34
C THR A 83 -11.67 8.34 -4.63
N ASP A 84 -12.41 7.53 -5.36
CA ASP A 84 -12.07 7.10 -6.70
C ASP A 84 -13.14 7.66 -7.64
N GLY A 85 -12.76 8.65 -8.44
CA GLY A 85 -13.66 9.31 -9.37
C GLY A 85 -14.08 8.40 -10.51
N ASN A 86 -15.19 8.74 -11.18
CA ASN A 86 -15.42 8.16 -12.49
C ASN A 86 -16.19 9.13 -13.42
N THR A 87 -15.95 9.06 -14.72
CA THR A 87 -16.70 9.83 -15.74
C THR A 87 -17.67 9.00 -16.57
N ASN A 88 -17.60 7.67 -16.50
CA ASN A 88 -18.45 6.79 -17.30
C ASN A 88 -19.93 7.00 -16.97
N GLU A 89 -20.76 6.97 -18.00
CA GLU A 89 -22.21 7.14 -17.86
C GLU A 89 -22.78 6.12 -16.86
N GLY A 90 -23.55 6.60 -15.88
CA GLY A 90 -24.10 5.75 -14.83
C GLY A 90 -23.12 5.36 -13.70
N THR A 91 -21.87 5.83 -13.72
CA THR A 91 -20.90 5.62 -12.64
C THR A 91 -20.54 6.96 -11.99
N LYS A 92 -20.66 7.04 -10.66
CA LYS A 92 -20.41 8.28 -9.89
C LYS A 92 -19.13 8.22 -9.05
N GLY A 93 -18.24 7.29 -9.39
CA GLY A 93 -17.09 6.95 -8.54
C GLY A 93 -17.53 6.34 -7.21
N VAL A 94 -16.59 6.17 -6.30
CA VAL A 94 -16.83 5.72 -4.92
C VAL A 94 -16.12 6.61 -3.92
N HIS A 95 -16.75 6.79 -2.77
CA HIS A 95 -16.15 7.36 -1.57
C HIS A 95 -16.16 6.29 -0.48
N VAL A 96 -15.01 6.03 0.13
CA VAL A 96 -14.77 4.87 0.98
C VAL A 96 -14.20 5.32 2.32
N ASP A 97 -14.79 4.85 3.42
CA ASP A 97 -14.20 4.94 4.76
C ASP A 97 -13.24 3.77 4.96
N ILE A 98 -11.97 4.05 5.24
CA ILE A 98 -10.92 3.04 5.42
C ILE A 98 -11.07 2.40 6.80
N THR A 99 -11.06 1.08 6.82
CA THR A 99 -11.15 0.29 8.05
C THR A 99 -9.99 -0.69 8.23
N CYS A 100 -9.15 -0.90 7.22
CA CYS A 100 -8.00 -1.81 7.27
C CYS A 100 -6.92 -1.36 6.29
N ALA A 101 -5.65 -1.50 6.68
CA ALA A 101 -4.50 -1.29 5.82
C ALA A 101 -3.42 -2.31 6.21
N ASN A 102 -3.03 -3.17 5.26
CA ASN A 102 -1.92 -4.10 5.43
C ASN A 102 -0.67 -3.54 4.77
N LEU A 103 0.33 -3.17 5.58
CA LEU A 103 1.55 -2.53 5.12
C LEU A 103 2.71 -3.53 5.09
N ILE A 104 3.33 -3.70 3.92
CA ILE A 104 4.49 -4.58 3.72
C ILE A 104 5.57 -3.81 2.96
N GLY A 105 6.63 -3.42 3.68
CA GLY A 105 7.72 -2.62 3.12
C GLY A 105 7.23 -1.26 2.61
N ASN A 106 7.37 -1.02 1.32
CA ASN A 106 6.93 0.19 0.61
C ASN A 106 5.58 0.02 -0.11
N SER A 107 4.81 -1.02 0.23
CA SER A 107 3.51 -1.31 -0.39
C SER A 107 2.41 -1.45 0.65
N ALA A 108 1.18 -1.11 0.28
CA ALA A 108 0.02 -1.28 1.15
C ALA A 108 -1.20 -1.81 0.38
N VAL A 109 -1.97 -2.69 1.02
CA VAL A 109 -3.33 -3.04 0.62
C VAL A 109 -4.30 -2.32 1.56
N ILE A 110 -5.17 -1.46 1.00
CA ILE A 110 -6.11 -0.63 1.74
C ILE A 110 -7.53 -1.13 1.48
N TYR A 111 -8.31 -1.23 2.55
CA TYR A 111 -9.68 -1.74 2.52
C TYR A 111 -10.63 -0.85 3.32
N GLY A 112 -11.87 -0.77 2.86
CA GLY A 112 -12.88 0.02 3.52
C GLY A 112 -14.32 -0.25 3.07
N VAL A 113 -15.23 0.54 3.61
CA VAL A 113 -16.67 0.49 3.32
C VAL A 113 -17.06 1.68 2.46
N VAL A 114 -17.74 1.42 1.35
CA VAL A 114 -18.25 2.45 0.46
C VAL A 114 -19.37 3.22 1.16
N LYS A 115 -19.18 4.54 1.33
CA LYS A 115 -20.13 5.46 1.95
C LYS A 115 -21.07 6.11 0.96
N SER A 116 -20.62 6.25 -0.28
CA SER A 116 -21.44 6.68 -1.40
C SER A 116 -20.79 6.28 -2.71
N GLY A 117 -21.58 5.95 -3.71
CA GLY A 117 -21.08 5.71 -5.06
C GLY A 117 -22.10 5.03 -5.95
N THR A 118 -21.83 5.01 -7.24
CA THR A 118 -22.64 4.26 -8.21
C THR A 118 -21.71 3.60 -9.20
N ARG A 119 -21.96 2.33 -9.54
CA ARG A 119 -21.23 1.61 -10.59
C ARG A 119 -22.23 0.95 -11.52
N ASN A 120 -22.16 1.25 -12.81
CA ASN A 120 -23.09 0.74 -13.83
C ASN A 120 -24.57 0.98 -13.47
N GLY A 121 -24.88 2.15 -12.90
CA GLY A 121 -26.24 2.53 -12.47
C GLY A 121 -26.69 1.92 -11.14
N GLU A 122 -25.91 1.02 -10.52
CA GLU A 122 -26.22 0.41 -9.22
C GLU A 122 -25.61 1.20 -8.06
N ASP A 123 -26.39 1.48 -7.02
CA ASP A 123 -25.86 2.01 -5.76
C ASP A 123 -24.98 0.96 -5.09
N VAL A 124 -23.75 1.34 -4.79
CA VAL A 124 -22.74 0.48 -4.18
C VAL A 124 -22.46 0.85 -2.72
N THR A 125 -23.25 1.75 -2.13
CA THR A 125 -23.17 2.09 -0.71
C THR A 125 -23.32 0.86 0.18
N GLY A 126 -22.47 0.76 1.21
CA GLY A 126 -22.40 -0.39 2.11
C GLY A 126 -21.63 -1.58 1.56
N ARG A 127 -21.19 -1.55 0.29
CA ARG A 127 -20.22 -2.53 -0.23
C ARG A 127 -18.85 -2.28 0.34
N TYR A 128 -17.97 -3.23 0.11
CA TYR A 128 -16.57 -3.14 0.49
C TYR A 128 -15.73 -2.81 -0.73
N ALA A 129 -14.67 -2.05 -0.53
CA ALA A 129 -13.71 -1.71 -1.56
C ALA A 129 -12.29 -2.05 -1.11
N MET A 130 -11.43 -2.41 -2.06
CA MET A 130 -10.02 -2.66 -1.81
C MET A 130 -9.18 -2.09 -2.97
N THR A 131 -8.03 -1.54 -2.64
CA THR A 131 -7.02 -1.06 -3.60
C THR A 131 -5.63 -1.34 -3.02
N ALA A 132 -4.62 -1.46 -3.89
CA ALA A 132 -3.23 -1.65 -3.51
C ALA A 132 -2.38 -0.51 -4.07
N VAL A 133 -1.34 -0.14 -3.34
CA VAL A 133 -0.44 0.97 -3.69
C VAL A 133 1.01 0.58 -3.40
N VAL A 134 1.94 1.12 -4.17
CA VAL A 134 3.40 0.94 -4.00
C VAL A 134 4.10 2.29 -4.13
N ASP A 135 4.87 2.68 -3.11
CA ASP A 135 5.75 3.86 -3.09
C ASP A 135 7.14 3.44 -3.59
N ASN A 136 7.42 3.65 -4.87
CA ASN A 136 8.69 3.27 -5.50
C ASN A 136 9.77 4.34 -5.32
N GLY A 137 9.44 5.48 -4.69
CA GLY A 137 10.42 6.47 -4.26
C GLY A 137 9.91 7.91 -4.35
N THR A 138 10.86 8.84 -4.31
CA THR A 138 10.55 10.29 -4.30
C THR A 138 11.33 11.08 -5.32
N SER A 139 12.36 10.47 -5.91
CA SER A 139 13.23 11.11 -6.89
C SER A 139 12.66 10.94 -8.29
N SER A 140 13.00 11.87 -9.19
CA SER A 140 12.65 11.76 -10.61
C SER A 140 13.39 10.61 -11.34
N LYS A 141 14.24 9.86 -10.65
CA LYS A 141 14.99 8.71 -11.18
C LYS A 141 14.46 7.38 -10.66
N ASP A 142 13.62 7.43 -9.63
CA ASP A 142 13.01 6.24 -9.07
C ASP A 142 11.95 5.74 -10.07
N PRO A 143 11.62 4.43 -10.08
CA PRO A 143 10.46 3.94 -10.81
C PRO A 143 9.19 4.69 -10.39
N LEU A 144 8.21 4.77 -11.29
CA LEU A 144 6.93 5.38 -10.96
C LEU A 144 6.26 4.63 -9.80
N ASP A 145 5.58 5.37 -8.93
CA ASP A 145 4.69 4.78 -7.95
C ASP A 145 3.57 4.00 -8.65
N GLN A 146 2.99 3.01 -7.97
CA GLN A 146 1.99 2.15 -8.59
C GLN A 146 0.71 2.08 -7.77
N ILE A 147 -0.41 1.88 -8.44
CA ILE A 147 -1.72 1.71 -7.84
C ILE A 147 -2.53 0.65 -8.59
N SER A 148 -3.46 -0.01 -7.91
CA SER A 148 -4.46 -0.87 -8.54
C SER A 148 -5.84 -0.23 -8.57
N TYR A 149 -6.73 -0.75 -9.41
CA TYR A 149 -8.14 -0.36 -9.43
C TYR A 149 -8.82 -0.47 -8.06
N SER A 150 -9.92 0.26 -7.85
CA SER A 150 -10.85 -0.02 -6.74
C SER A 150 -11.69 -1.27 -7.03
N PHE A 151 -11.33 -2.38 -6.38
CA PHE A 151 -12.08 -3.64 -6.43
C PHE A 151 -13.26 -3.60 -5.45
N LEU A 152 -14.47 -3.85 -5.94
CA LEU A 152 -15.68 -3.87 -5.11
C LEU A 152 -16.11 -5.29 -4.75
N TYR A 153 -16.49 -5.49 -3.49
CA TYR A 153 -16.92 -6.78 -2.95
C TYR A 153 -18.27 -6.66 -2.23
N ARG A 154 -19.07 -7.73 -2.32
CA ARG A 154 -20.37 -7.84 -1.63
C ARG A 154 -20.24 -8.36 -0.19
N THR A 155 -19.16 -9.06 0.13
CA THR A 155 -18.90 -9.64 1.44
C THR A 155 -17.63 -9.04 2.04
N PRO A 156 -17.52 -8.97 3.38
CA PRO A 156 -16.30 -8.54 4.03
C PRO A 156 -15.08 -9.34 3.57
N ARG A 157 -13.93 -8.68 3.53
CA ARG A 157 -12.61 -9.28 3.29
C ARG A 157 -11.66 -8.77 4.37
N ASP A 158 -10.75 -9.62 4.80
CA ASP A 158 -9.67 -9.21 5.69
C ASP A 158 -8.47 -8.79 4.82
N CYS A 159 -8.06 -7.53 4.92
CA CYS A 159 -6.98 -6.99 4.10
C CYS A 159 -5.61 -7.58 4.44
N ASN A 160 -5.46 -8.18 5.63
CA ASN A 160 -4.21 -8.82 6.06
C ASN A 160 -3.90 -10.12 5.30
N ASN A 161 -4.87 -10.66 4.56
CA ASN A 161 -4.68 -11.85 3.72
C ASN A 161 -4.18 -11.52 2.30
N TYR A 162 -3.88 -10.26 2.01
CA TYR A 162 -3.51 -9.80 0.68
C TYR A 162 -2.23 -8.96 0.73
N THR A 163 -1.41 -9.04 -0.31
CA THR A 163 -0.28 -8.15 -0.59
C THR A 163 -0.54 -7.37 -1.87
N ALA A 164 0.30 -6.38 -2.18
CA ALA A 164 0.16 -5.63 -3.43
C ALA A 164 0.33 -6.51 -4.69
N GLU A 165 1.03 -7.64 -4.59
CA GLU A 165 1.27 -8.58 -5.69
C GLU A 165 0.01 -9.36 -6.09
N ASP A 166 -1.01 -9.39 -5.22
CA ASP A 166 -2.32 -9.99 -5.52
C ASP A 166 -3.17 -9.12 -6.46
N PHE A 167 -2.70 -7.93 -6.81
CA PHE A 167 -3.44 -6.96 -7.61
C PHE A 167 -2.69 -6.62 -8.92
N PRO A 168 -3.43 -6.33 -10.01
CA PRO A 168 -2.83 -5.69 -11.16
C PRO A 168 -2.45 -4.26 -10.79
N LEU A 169 -1.15 -3.99 -10.76
CA LEU A 169 -0.55 -2.69 -10.43
C LEU A 169 -0.18 -1.94 -11.69
N GLU A 170 -0.42 -0.65 -11.68
CA GLU A 170 -0.35 0.21 -12.84
C GLU A 170 0.40 1.49 -12.46
N ASP A 171 1.22 1.98 -13.37
CA ASP A 171 2.11 3.10 -13.10
C ASP A 171 1.32 4.41 -12.96
N LEU A 172 1.55 5.11 -11.86
CA LEU A 172 0.95 6.41 -11.60
C LEU A 172 1.80 7.49 -12.26
N GLU A 173 1.64 7.66 -13.58
CA GLU A 173 2.41 8.64 -14.38
C GLU A 173 2.28 10.07 -13.87
N ILE A 174 1.12 10.41 -13.30
CA ILE A 174 0.84 11.71 -12.71
C ILE A 174 0.18 11.50 -11.36
N GLY A 175 0.97 11.73 -10.32
CA GLY A 175 0.56 11.56 -8.94
C GLY A 175 1.71 11.02 -8.11
N GLN A 176 1.42 10.72 -6.85
CA GLN A 176 2.40 10.09 -5.99
C GLN A 176 1.72 9.27 -4.89
N VAL A 177 2.28 8.09 -4.62
CA VAL A 177 2.01 7.30 -3.42
C VAL A 177 3.06 7.71 -2.39
N LYS A 178 2.63 7.99 -1.17
CA LYS A 178 3.54 8.25 -0.05
C LYS A 178 3.20 7.37 1.11
N ILE A 179 4.17 6.59 1.54
CA ILE A 179 4.11 5.77 2.75
C ILE A 179 5.22 6.24 3.69
N LYS A 180 4.83 6.73 4.87
CA LYS A 180 5.75 7.31 5.87
C LYS A 180 5.41 6.82 7.26
#